data_AF-A0A7J3AXH2-F1
#
_entry.id   AF-A0A7J3AXH2-F1
#
_cell.length_a   1.000
_cell.length_b   1.000
_cell.length_c   1.000
_cell.angle_alpha   90.00
_cell.angle_beta   90.00
_cell.angle_gamma   90.00
#
_symmetry.space_group_name_H-M   'P 1'
#
loop_
_entity.id
_entity.type
_entity.pdbx_description
1 polymer ?
#
loop_
_entity_poly.entity_id
_entity_poly.type
_entity_poly.pdbx_seq_one_letter_code
_entity_poly.pdbx_strand_id
1 'polypeptide(L)' 'AELWKYADELAEKLGDEELRYLWRTANALHQNFYENWMPSREVELSVRDVKEFVRRLRAILNI' A
#
# COMPACT_ATOMS: atom_id res chain seq x y z
N ALA A 1 -7.85 12.70 -2.01
CA ALA A 1 -7.32 12.61 -3.39
C ALA A 1 -5.81 12.83 -3.42
N GLU A 2 -5.29 13.84 -2.72
CA GLU A 2 -3.85 14.18 -2.73
C GLU A 2 -2.88 13.01 -2.53
N LEU A 3 -3.07 12.14 -1.52
CA LEU A 3 -2.17 11.00 -1.31
C LEU A 3 -2.22 9.95 -2.44
N TRP A 4 -3.37 9.80 -3.09
CA TRP A 4 -3.49 8.92 -4.26
C TRP A 4 -2.69 9.45 -5.44
N LYS A 5 -2.79 10.77 -5.69
CA LYS A 5 -2.00 11.44 -6.72
C LYS A 5 -0.50 11.35 -6.42
N TYR A 6 -0.12 11.57 -5.17
CA TYR A 6 1.29 11.46 -4.76
C TYR A 6 1.84 10.04 -4.94
N ALA A 7 1.09 9.01 -4.55
CA ALA A 7 1.52 7.62 -4.72
C ALA A 7 1.67 7.24 -6.21
N ASP A 8 0.78 7.74 -7.07
CA ASP A 8 0.85 7.57 -8.51
C ASP A 8 2.09 8.23 -9.11
N GLU A 9 2.31 9.52 -8.82
CA GLU A 9 3.49 10.26 -9.27
C GLU A 9 4.80 9.66 -8.75
N LEU A 10 4.82 9.14 -7.52
CA LEU A 10 5.99 8.49 -6.94
C LEU A 10 6.33 7.19 -7.66
N ALA A 11 5.31 6.36 -7.93
CA ALA A 11 5.47 5.12 -8.69
C ALA A 11 6.00 5.39 -10.10
N GLU A 12 5.48 6.41 -10.78
CA GLU A 12 5.96 6.84 -12.10
C GLU A 12 7.42 7.31 -12.05
N LYS A 13 7.77 8.21 -11.12
CA LYS A 13 9.13 8.75 -10.97
C LYS A 13 10.18 7.67 -10.70
N LEU A 14 9.79 6.60 -10.00
CA LEU A 14 10.69 5.49 -9.64
C LEU A 14 10.63 4.32 -10.63
N GLY A 15 9.69 4.33 -11.59
CA GLY A 15 9.44 3.19 -12.47
C GLY A 15 8.97 1.93 -11.71
N ASP A 16 8.37 2.09 -10.53
CA ASP A 16 7.95 0.99 -9.65
C ASP A 16 6.43 1.00 -9.48
N GLU A 17 5.72 0.38 -10.42
CA GLU A 17 4.25 0.31 -10.41
C GLU A 17 3.70 -0.43 -9.19
N GLU A 18 4.50 -1.30 -8.57
CA GLU A 18 4.12 -2.07 -7.40
C GLU A 18 3.73 -1.15 -6.23
N LEU A 19 4.34 0.04 -6.13
CA LEU A 19 3.96 1.03 -5.13
C LEU A 19 2.48 1.44 -5.22
N ARG A 20 1.88 1.47 -6.43
CA ARG A 20 0.46 1.76 -6.60
C ARG A 20 -0.42 0.64 -6.06
N TYR A 21 -0.05 -0.61 -6.33
CA TYR A 21 -0.81 -1.76 -5.87
C TYR A 21 -0.74 -1.91 -4.36
N LEU A 22 0.46 -1.74 -3.79
CA LEU A 22 0.69 -1.78 -2.35
C LEU A 22 -0.04 -0.63 -1.61
N TRP A 23 -0.04 0.59 -2.16
CA TRP A 23 -0.83 1.71 -1.65
C TRP A 23 -2.33 1.39 -1.64
N ARG A 24 -2.86 0.81 -2.74
CA ARG A 24 -4.26 0.39 -2.84
C ARG A 24 -4.60 -0.66 -1.79
N THR A 25 -3.74 -1.66 -1.58
CA THR A 25 -3.93 -2.70 -0.54
C THR A 25 -3.96 -2.10 0.86
N ALA A 26 -3.08 -1.15 1.16
CA ALA A 26 -3.09 -0.43 2.44
C ALA A 26 -4.42 0.32 2.67
N ASN A 27 -4.94 0.98 1.63
CA ASN A 27 -6.24 1.67 1.70
C ASN A 27 -7.40 0.69 1.87
N ALA A 28 -7.36 -0.47 1.21
CA ALA A 28 -8.37 -1.51 1.34
C ALA A 28 -8.41 -2.07 2.77
N LEU A 29 -7.26 -2.28 3.41
CA LEU A 29 -7.20 -2.65 4.84
C LEU A 29 -7.76 -1.56 5.75
N HIS A 30 -7.47 -0.29 5.48
CA HIS A 30 -8.02 0.82 6.26
C HIS A 30 -9.55 0.88 6.15
N GLN A 31 -10.10 0.68 4.95
CA GLN A 31 -11.55 0.57 4.77
C GLN A 31 -12.11 -0.66 5.50
N ASN A 32 -11.46 -1.82 5.34
CA ASN A 32 -11.88 -3.05 5.99
C ASN A 32 -11.93 -2.95 7.53
N PHE A 33 -11.12 -2.10 8.16
CA PHE A 33 -11.22 -1.87 9.60
C PHE A 33 -12.62 -1.39 10.04
N TYR A 34 -13.28 -0.57 9.23
CA TYR A 34 -14.63 -0.08 9.51
C TYR A 34 -15.71 -1.02 8.96
N GLU A 35 -15.45 -1.60 7.80
CA GLU A 35 -16.46 -2.31 7.01
C GLU A 35 -16.48 -3.82 7.26
N ASN A 36 -15.40 -4.39 7.80
CA ASN A 36 -15.23 -5.79 8.21
C ASN A 36 -15.73 -6.83 7.17
N TRP A 37 -15.38 -6.63 5.90
CA TRP A 37 -15.86 -7.43 4.75
C TRP A 37 -14.81 -8.39 4.19
N MET A 38 -13.53 -8.21 4.54
CA MET A 38 -12.45 -9.08 4.08
C MET A 38 -12.42 -10.37 4.91
N PRO A 39 -12.27 -11.55 4.26
CA PRO A 39 -11.95 -12.79 4.96
C PRO A 39 -10.62 -12.68 5.72
N SER A 40 -10.47 -13.40 6.84
CA SER A 40 -9.24 -13.36 7.66
C SER A 40 -7.96 -13.65 6.88
N ARG A 41 -8.02 -14.60 5.93
CA ARG A 41 -6.88 -14.90 5.04
C ARG A 41 -6.48 -13.71 4.17
N GLU A 42 -7.46 -12.94 3.70
CA GLU A 42 -7.20 -11.75 2.89
C GLU A 42 -6.56 -10.63 3.73
N VAL A 43 -7.02 -10.47 4.97
CA VAL A 43 -6.39 -9.54 5.94
C VAL A 43 -4.93 -9.92 6.16
N GLU A 44 -4.62 -11.20 6.38
CA GLU A 44 -3.25 -11.66 6.59
C GLU A 44 -2.33 -11.41 5.38
N LEU A 45 -2.83 -11.66 4.17
CA LEU A 45 -2.08 -11.42 2.93
C LEU A 45 -1.85 -9.93 2.72
N SER A 46 -2.91 -9.13 2.83
CA SER A 46 -2.83 -7.67 2.69
C SER A 46 -1.87 -7.05 3.72
N VAL A 47 -1.78 -7.60 4.94
CA VAL A 47 -0.80 -7.13 5.94
C VAL A 47 0.64 -7.41 5.51
N ARG A 48 0.90 -8.52 4.81
CA ARG A 48 2.24 -8.81 4.25
C ARG A 48 2.60 -7.81 3.16
N ASP A 49 1.65 -7.47 2.30
CA ASP A 49 1.82 -6.45 1.27
C ASP A 49 2.11 -5.08 1.89
N VAL A 50 1.38 -4.68 2.94
CA VAL A 50 1.68 -3.41 3.64
C VAL A 50 3.08 -3.41 4.27
N LYS A 51 3.56 -4.55 4.79
CA LYS A 51 4.95 -4.64 5.30
C LYS A 51 5.97 -4.45 4.18
N GLU A 52 5.73 -5.04 3.01
CA GLU A 52 6.56 -4.84 1.82
C GLU A 52 6.53 -3.37 1.37
N PHE A 53 5.36 -2.74 1.40
CA PHE A 53 5.21 -1.31 1.09
C PHE A 53 6.08 -0.44 1.98
N VAL A 54 5.98 -0.63 3.31
CA VAL A 54 6.78 0.12 4.28
C VAL A 54 8.27 -0.12 4.08
N ARG A 55 8.68 -1.37 3.79
CA ARG A 55 10.07 -1.70 3.49
C ARG A 55 10.60 -0.93 2.27
N ARG A 56 9.82 -0.83 1.19
CA ARG A 56 10.20 -0.05 -0.01
C ARG A 56 10.29 1.44 0.28
N LEU A 57 9.30 2.00 0.98
CA LEU A 57 9.30 3.42 1.36
C LEU A 57 10.51 3.77 2.24
N ARG A 58 10.87 2.90 3.18
CA ARG A 58 12.07 3.04 4.01
C ARG A 58 13.35 3.03 3.17
N ALA A 59 13.45 2.13 2.20
CA ALA A 59 14.58 2.11 1.26
C ALA A 59 14.69 3.41 0.45
N ILE A 60 13.56 3.99 0.00
CA ILE A 60 13.53 5.29 -0.70
C ILE A 60 13.99 6.43 0.22
N LEU A 61 13.58 6.39 1.50
CA LEU A 61 13.93 7.39 2.50
C LEU A 61 15.34 7.19 3.10
N ASN A 62 16.03 6.10 2.74
CA ASN A 62 17.32 5.68 3.33
C ASN A 62 17.28 5.56 4.87
N ILE A 63 16.21 4.98 5.43
CA ILE A 63 16.01 4.75 6.89
C ILE A 63 15.64 3.32 7.23
#